data_AF-A0A8J3UNJ4-F1
#
_entry.id   AF-A0A8J3UNJ4-F1
#
_cell.length_a   1.000
_cell.length_b   1.000
_cell.length_c   1.000
_cell.angle_alpha   90.00
_cell.angle_beta   90.00
_cell.angle_gamma   90.00
#
_symmetry.space_group_name_H-M   'P 1'
#
loop_
_entity.id
_entity.type
_entity.pdbx_description
1 polymer ?
#
loop_
_entity_poly.entity_id
_entity_poly.type
_entity_poly.pdbx_seq_one_letter_code
_entity_poly.pdbx_strand_id
1 'polypeptide(L)'
;MRDPSLGREPMEADVRWRWTVMFVSLVAVTSCGTGANPRAGTSAVPISAEPVAPAGMTAPPQVTVRGDGRQVSLDAFTYCYRNTCADGRPENLPDLGTVTGDITVSFPLEDWTFQATQLQPAVAFPQPCDVQLPARLVGAGTGTWRLEPAGPAGRYRIDVFGRAPGGGDLAAAFAVTTTRAGSTPAPQAGLGAFHDHDGKPDNYGTFEFWIDHLRTTPREAAATLTITGRNGRTSYDLPRAGDDCRPKGQVRFHAEVPNEKVLGAVGREPYTIEVEVELDGKRHTASMVWPRDASTDPDAGGALTPVFAPALS
;
A
#
# COMPACT_ATOMS: atom_id res chain seq x y z
N MET A 1 49.49 -34.34 26.68
CA MET A 1 48.38 -33.40 26.93
C MET A 1 47.90 -32.94 25.56
N ARG A 2 46.69 -33.35 25.17
CA ARG A 2 46.06 -33.01 23.88
C ARG A 2 45.09 -31.85 24.13
N ASP A 3 45.20 -30.82 23.30
CA ASP A 3 44.39 -29.61 23.30
C ASP A 3 43.14 -29.83 22.40
N PRO A 4 41.90 -29.73 22.93
CA PRO A 4 40.70 -29.81 22.10
C PRO A 4 40.28 -28.39 21.68
N SER A 5 40.57 -28.10 20.42
CA SER A 5 40.01 -27.00 19.64
C SER A 5 38.48 -27.13 19.45
N LEU A 6 37.85 -25.98 19.17
CA LEU A 6 36.58 -25.76 18.45
C LEU A 6 35.31 -25.63 19.30
N GLY A 7 34.82 -24.39 19.40
CA GLY A 7 33.54 -24.06 20.02
C GLY A 7 32.90 -22.80 19.41
N ARG A 8 32.08 -23.04 18.39
CA ARG A 8 30.90 -22.27 17.93
C ARG A 8 31.12 -20.94 17.18
N GLU A 9 30.92 -21.03 15.85
CA GLU A 9 30.45 -19.94 15.00
C GLU A 9 29.04 -19.48 15.42
N PRO A 10 28.69 -18.19 15.28
CA PRO A 10 27.33 -17.71 15.48
C PRO A 10 26.43 -18.14 14.30
N MET A 11 25.25 -18.66 14.63
CA MET A 11 24.17 -18.91 13.66
C MET A 11 23.68 -17.57 13.11
N GLU A 12 23.95 -17.30 11.83
CA GLU A 12 23.13 -16.38 11.03
C GLU A 12 21.74 -17.01 10.90
N ALA A 13 20.77 -16.45 11.64
CA ALA A 13 19.36 -16.71 11.41
C ALA A 13 18.94 -15.93 10.16
N ASP A 14 18.95 -16.64 9.03
CA ASP A 14 18.48 -16.15 7.73
C ASP A 14 16.93 -16.02 7.77
N VAL A 15 16.45 -14.92 8.36
CA VAL A 15 15.01 -14.62 8.45
C VAL A 15 14.58 -13.91 7.16
N ARG A 16 14.12 -14.72 6.19
CA ARG A 16 13.50 -14.24 4.95
C ARG A 16 12.11 -13.66 5.25
N TRP A 17 12.03 -12.34 5.40
CA TRP A 17 10.76 -11.65 5.59
C TRP A 17 9.98 -11.49 4.28
N ARG A 18 8.77 -12.03 4.27
CA ARG A 18 7.75 -11.80 3.24
C ARG A 18 6.96 -10.56 3.62
N TRP A 19 6.97 -9.53 2.77
CA TRP A 19 5.96 -8.48 2.82
C TRP A 19 4.59 -9.13 2.63
N THR A 20 3.87 -9.27 3.73
CA THR A 20 2.49 -9.75 3.76
C THR A 20 1.64 -8.51 3.94
N VAL A 21 0.84 -8.18 2.93
CA VAL A 21 -0.30 -7.28 3.08
C VAL A 21 -1.12 -7.82 4.25
N MET A 22 -1.22 -7.06 5.35
CA MET A 22 -1.94 -7.48 6.55
C MET A 22 -3.43 -7.61 6.21
N PHE A 23 -3.90 -8.83 6.05
CA PHE A 23 -5.32 -9.17 5.93
C PHE A 23 -5.92 -9.32 7.33
N VAL A 24 -6.84 -8.43 7.70
CA VAL A 24 -7.71 -8.61 8.87
C VAL A 24 -8.69 -9.74 8.56
N SER A 25 -8.51 -10.89 9.21
CA SER A 25 -9.41 -12.04 9.12
C SER A 25 -10.56 -11.89 10.11
N LEU A 26 -11.80 -11.78 9.62
CA LEU A 26 -13.00 -11.95 10.44
C LEU A 26 -13.78 -13.17 9.95
N VAL A 27 -13.90 -14.19 10.82
CA VAL A 27 -14.70 -15.40 10.58
C VAL A 27 -15.91 -15.41 11.51
N ALA A 28 -17.11 -15.52 10.96
CA ALA A 28 -18.22 -16.28 11.55
C ALA A 28 -19.26 -16.66 10.47
N VAL A 29 -19.54 -17.96 10.36
CA VAL A 29 -20.47 -18.61 9.42
C VAL A 29 -21.78 -18.93 10.14
N THR A 30 -22.95 -18.73 9.51
CA THR A 30 -24.11 -19.65 9.63
C THR A 30 -25.01 -19.57 8.38
N SER A 31 -25.54 -20.73 7.97
CA SER A 31 -26.32 -20.97 6.75
C SER A 31 -27.80 -21.27 7.06
N CYS A 32 -28.71 -21.06 6.11
CA CYS A 32 -29.72 -22.06 5.67
C CYS A 32 -30.56 -21.55 4.45
N GLY A 33 -30.78 -22.43 3.47
CA GLY A 33 -31.78 -22.29 2.38
C GLY A 33 -33.22 -22.44 2.90
N THR A 34 -34.32 -22.32 2.15
CA THR A 34 -34.65 -22.70 0.76
C THR A 34 -36.04 -22.14 0.43
N GLY A 35 -36.40 -21.87 -0.85
CA GLY A 35 -37.80 -22.06 -1.30
C GLY A 35 -38.42 -21.10 -2.33
N ALA A 36 -38.73 -21.69 -3.51
CA ALA A 36 -39.87 -21.45 -4.41
C ALA A 36 -39.92 -20.27 -5.43
N ASN A 37 -40.25 -20.65 -6.67
CA ASN A 37 -40.75 -19.86 -7.82
C ASN A 37 -42.20 -20.41 -8.11
N PRO A 38 -43.16 -19.80 -8.85
CA PRO A 38 -42.96 -18.94 -10.05
C PRO A 38 -44.03 -17.83 -10.38
N ARG A 39 -43.75 -17.07 -11.46
CA ARG A 39 -44.63 -16.42 -12.48
C ARG A 39 -45.62 -15.28 -12.08
N ALA A 40 -45.48 -14.11 -12.74
CA ALA A 40 -46.31 -13.63 -13.86
C ALA A 40 -45.92 -12.19 -14.25
N GLY A 41 -46.05 -11.83 -15.53
CA GLY A 41 -45.47 -10.62 -16.14
C GLY A 41 -46.30 -9.35 -16.09
N THR A 42 -45.66 -8.23 -16.42
CA THR A 42 -46.30 -7.00 -16.89
C THR A 42 -45.30 -6.22 -17.75
N SER A 43 -45.77 -5.69 -18.88
CA SER A 43 -45.01 -4.94 -19.89
C SER A 43 -44.33 -3.69 -19.33
N ALA A 44 -43.11 -3.45 -19.80
CA ALA A 44 -42.22 -2.37 -19.38
C ALA A 44 -42.46 -1.05 -20.13
N VAL A 45 -42.38 0.05 -19.38
CA VAL A 45 -41.97 1.39 -19.84
C VAL A 45 -40.42 1.42 -19.80
N PRO A 46 -39.69 1.99 -20.78
CA PRO A 46 -38.23 2.03 -20.71
C PRO A 46 -37.80 3.09 -19.69
N ILE A 47 -37.61 2.66 -18.45
CA ILE A 47 -36.81 3.36 -17.45
C ILE A 47 -35.35 3.03 -17.79
N SER A 48 -34.50 4.05 -17.85
CA SER A 48 -33.05 3.86 -17.97
C SER A 48 -32.59 2.97 -16.82
N ALA A 49 -32.37 1.69 -17.12
CA ALA A 49 -31.98 0.70 -16.12
C ALA A 49 -30.50 0.90 -15.81
N GLU A 50 -30.20 1.18 -14.54
CA GLU A 50 -28.88 0.89 -13.98
C GLU A 50 -28.47 -0.53 -14.40
N PRO A 51 -27.22 -0.75 -14.82
CA PRO A 51 -26.71 -2.08 -15.07
C PRO A 51 -26.70 -2.90 -13.77
N VAL A 52 -27.82 -3.56 -13.47
CA VAL A 52 -27.89 -4.55 -12.40
C VAL A 52 -27.01 -5.71 -12.80
N ALA A 53 -25.92 -5.92 -12.05
CA ALA A 53 -25.09 -7.10 -12.18
C ALA A 53 -25.97 -8.36 -12.24
N PRO A 54 -25.85 -9.22 -13.27
CA PRO A 54 -26.67 -10.41 -13.40
C PRO A 54 -26.69 -11.23 -12.11
N ALA A 55 -27.89 -11.66 -11.71
CA ALA A 55 -28.08 -12.49 -10.52
C ALA A 55 -27.28 -13.80 -10.67
N GLY A 56 -26.52 -14.18 -9.64
CA GLY A 56 -25.75 -15.44 -9.61
C GLY A 56 -24.26 -15.35 -9.91
N MET A 57 -23.67 -14.17 -10.13
CA MET A 57 -22.20 -14.06 -10.23
C MET A 57 -21.53 -14.27 -8.86
N THR A 58 -20.53 -15.16 -8.84
CA THR A 58 -19.64 -15.43 -7.69
C THR A 58 -18.38 -14.55 -7.69
N ALA A 59 -18.14 -13.83 -8.79
CA ALA A 59 -17.06 -12.86 -8.95
C ALA A 59 -17.64 -11.45 -9.14
N PRO A 60 -16.90 -10.38 -8.79
CA PRO A 60 -17.31 -9.02 -9.10
C PRO A 60 -17.37 -8.80 -10.62
N PRO A 61 -18.14 -7.81 -11.11
CA PRO A 61 -18.07 -7.38 -12.49
C PRO A 61 -16.65 -7.00 -12.91
N GLN A 62 -16.36 -7.03 -14.22
CA GLN A 62 -15.06 -6.61 -14.73
C GLN A 62 -14.86 -5.09 -14.58
N VAL A 63 -13.63 -4.69 -14.26
CA VAL A 63 -13.20 -3.29 -14.38
C VAL A 63 -12.88 -3.03 -15.86
N THR A 64 -13.45 -1.97 -16.44
CA THR A 64 -13.17 -1.59 -17.83
C THR A 64 -12.18 -0.43 -17.86
N VAL A 65 -11.10 -0.55 -18.64
CA VAL A 65 -10.12 0.52 -18.85
C VAL A 65 -10.13 0.92 -20.33
N ARG A 66 -10.15 2.23 -20.60
CA ARG A 66 -10.13 2.81 -21.95
C ARG A 66 -9.04 3.86 -22.10
N GLY A 67 -8.48 3.98 -23.29
CA GLY A 67 -7.52 5.02 -23.68
C GLY A 67 -7.25 4.98 -25.18
N ASP A 68 -7.19 6.14 -25.84
CA ASP A 68 -6.93 6.27 -27.29
C ASP A 68 -7.77 5.34 -28.18
N GLY A 69 -9.06 5.22 -27.88
CA GLY A 69 -10.00 4.35 -28.63
C GLY A 69 -9.82 2.86 -28.40
N ARG A 70 -8.91 2.46 -27.49
CA ARG A 70 -8.69 1.08 -27.06
C ARG A 70 -9.43 0.81 -25.76
N GLN A 71 -9.78 -0.44 -25.53
CA GLN A 71 -10.43 -0.90 -24.31
C GLN A 71 -9.86 -2.24 -23.89
N VAL A 72 -9.66 -2.43 -22.58
CA VAL A 72 -9.40 -3.73 -21.96
C VAL A 72 -10.41 -3.93 -20.82
N SER A 73 -10.87 -5.17 -20.66
CA SER A 73 -11.65 -5.59 -19.50
C SER A 73 -10.75 -6.38 -18.56
N LEU A 74 -10.83 -6.10 -17.27
CA LEU A 74 -9.98 -6.69 -16.24
C LEU A 74 -10.83 -7.54 -15.31
N ASP A 75 -10.47 -8.80 -15.20
CA ASP A 75 -10.95 -9.67 -14.14
C ASP A 75 -10.26 -9.32 -12.82
N ALA A 76 -11.02 -9.36 -11.73
CA ALA A 76 -10.43 -9.26 -10.39
C ALA A 76 -9.67 -10.55 -10.08
N PHE A 77 -8.40 -10.43 -9.68
CA PHE A 77 -7.59 -11.59 -9.28
C PHE A 77 -7.62 -11.85 -7.77
N THR A 78 -7.91 -10.82 -6.98
CA THR A 78 -8.22 -10.92 -5.54
C THR A 78 -9.47 -10.10 -5.29
N TYR A 79 -10.43 -10.65 -4.54
CA TYR A 79 -11.67 -9.94 -4.21
C TYR A 79 -12.42 -10.60 -3.06
N CYS A 80 -13.19 -9.81 -2.34
CA CYS A 80 -14.39 -10.24 -1.63
C CYS A 80 -15.60 -9.58 -2.28
N TYR A 81 -16.51 -10.39 -2.81
CA TYR A 81 -17.72 -9.91 -3.46
C TYR A 81 -18.93 -10.72 -3.00
N ARG A 82 -19.91 -10.03 -2.40
CA ARG A 82 -21.08 -10.65 -1.76
C ARG A 82 -20.65 -11.65 -0.69
N ASN A 83 -20.87 -12.94 -0.90
CA ASN A 83 -20.56 -14.03 0.02
C ASN A 83 -19.36 -14.88 -0.42
N THR A 84 -18.59 -14.42 -1.40
CA THR A 84 -17.44 -15.15 -1.94
C THR A 84 -16.20 -14.29 -1.84
N CYS A 85 -15.12 -14.88 -1.33
CA CYS A 85 -13.79 -14.28 -1.40
C CYS A 85 -12.87 -15.21 -2.19
N ALA A 86 -12.01 -14.62 -3.00
CA ALA A 86 -10.94 -15.27 -3.72
C ALA A 86 -9.66 -14.47 -3.51
N ASP A 87 -8.57 -15.17 -3.24
CA ASP A 87 -7.24 -14.58 -3.19
C ASP A 87 -6.38 -15.22 -4.29
N GLY A 88 -5.80 -14.37 -5.11
CA GLY A 88 -5.11 -14.80 -6.31
C GLY A 88 -4.12 -13.77 -6.80
N ARG A 89 -3.68 -13.94 -8.04
CA ARG A 89 -2.67 -13.10 -8.66
C ARG A 89 -2.83 -13.16 -10.17
N PRO A 90 -2.55 -12.06 -10.90
CA PRO A 90 -2.67 -12.08 -12.35
C PRO A 90 -1.58 -12.99 -12.93
N GLU A 91 -1.95 -13.94 -13.79
CA GLU A 91 -0.97 -14.75 -14.54
C GLU A 91 -0.37 -13.97 -15.71
N ASN A 92 -1.15 -13.05 -16.27
CA ASN A 92 -0.82 -12.16 -17.36
C ASN A 92 -1.45 -10.79 -17.13
N LEU A 93 -0.80 -9.73 -17.63
CA LEU A 93 -1.35 -8.38 -17.60
C LEU A 93 -2.06 -8.09 -18.92
N PRO A 94 -3.38 -7.84 -18.94
CA PRO A 94 -4.02 -7.19 -20.08
C PRO A 94 -3.26 -5.91 -20.43
N ASP A 95 -2.88 -5.74 -21.70
CA ASP A 95 -2.11 -4.58 -22.15
C ASP A 95 -3.02 -3.60 -22.88
N LEU A 96 -3.17 -2.40 -22.32
CA LEU A 96 -3.88 -1.31 -22.98
C LEU A 96 -3.11 -0.77 -24.19
N GLY A 97 -1.80 -1.02 -24.26
CA GLY A 97 -0.90 -0.57 -25.31
C GLY A 97 -0.30 0.80 -25.00
N THR A 98 0.10 1.50 -26.08
CA THR A 98 0.62 2.87 -25.97
C THR A 98 -0.52 3.87 -25.99
N VAL A 99 -0.54 4.77 -25.00
CA VAL A 99 -1.55 5.82 -24.85
C VAL A 99 -0.86 7.20 -24.84
N THR A 100 -1.48 8.12 -25.57
CA THR A 100 -1.12 9.52 -25.72
C THR A 100 -2.11 10.42 -24.99
N GLY A 101 -3.39 10.07 -24.95
CA GLY A 101 -4.46 10.83 -24.30
C GLY A 101 -4.72 10.44 -22.85
N ASP A 102 -5.98 10.63 -22.45
CA ASP A 102 -6.46 10.26 -21.11
C ASP A 102 -6.76 8.76 -21.03
N ILE A 103 -6.57 8.20 -19.85
CA ILE A 103 -6.98 6.84 -19.51
C ILE A 103 -8.15 6.93 -18.54
N THR A 104 -9.23 6.21 -18.82
CA THR A 104 -10.40 6.12 -17.93
C THR A 104 -10.59 4.70 -17.43
N VAL A 105 -10.87 4.57 -16.14
CA VAL A 105 -11.26 3.34 -15.46
C VAL A 105 -12.73 3.44 -15.12
N SER A 106 -13.52 2.40 -15.37
CA SER A 106 -14.94 2.36 -15.02
C SER A 106 -15.34 1.03 -14.41
N PHE A 107 -16.28 1.09 -13.47
CA PHE A 107 -16.85 -0.06 -12.78
C PHE A 107 -18.38 0.09 -12.70
N PRO A 108 -19.16 -0.95 -12.99
CA PRO A 108 -20.60 -0.79 -13.19
C PRO A 108 -21.40 -0.71 -11.89
N LEU A 109 -20.81 -1.01 -10.72
CA LEU A 109 -21.52 -0.91 -9.44
C LEU A 109 -21.31 0.46 -8.82
N GLU A 110 -22.42 1.07 -8.42
CA GLU A 110 -22.44 2.36 -7.76
C GLU A 110 -21.84 2.30 -6.35
N ASP A 111 -21.46 3.46 -5.83
CA ASP A 111 -20.87 3.68 -4.50
C ASP A 111 -19.55 2.95 -4.22
N TRP A 112 -18.98 2.23 -5.20
CA TRP A 112 -17.62 1.74 -5.09
C TRP A 112 -16.62 2.89 -5.20
N THR A 113 -15.61 2.86 -4.35
CA THR A 113 -14.46 3.77 -4.42
C THR A 113 -13.28 3.04 -5.01
N PHE A 114 -12.44 3.76 -5.74
CA PHE A 114 -11.27 3.17 -6.39
C PHE A 114 -10.02 4.00 -6.15
N GLN A 115 -8.91 3.29 -5.99
CA GLN A 115 -7.56 3.83 -5.94
C GLN A 115 -6.67 3.10 -6.96
N ALA A 116 -5.53 3.70 -7.29
CA ALA A 116 -4.56 3.08 -8.16
C ALA A 116 -3.14 3.24 -7.64
N THR A 117 -2.30 2.28 -8.00
CA THR A 117 -0.86 2.31 -7.82
C THR A 117 -0.22 1.96 -9.14
N GLN A 118 0.93 2.54 -9.45
CA GLN A 118 1.69 2.15 -10.63
C GLN A 118 3.06 1.59 -10.25
N LEU A 119 3.49 0.55 -10.97
CA LEU A 119 4.72 -0.17 -10.75
C LEU A 119 5.55 -0.24 -12.05
N GLN A 120 6.87 -0.22 -11.89
CA GLN A 120 7.82 -0.39 -12.98
C GLN A 120 8.90 -1.41 -12.57
N PRO A 121 9.15 -2.47 -13.36
CA PRO A 121 8.60 -2.76 -14.69
C PRO A 121 7.14 -3.24 -14.68
N ALA A 122 6.52 -3.23 -15.86
CA ALA A 122 5.15 -3.73 -16.07
C ALA A 122 5.08 -5.26 -16.08
N VAL A 123 5.23 -5.88 -14.90
CA VAL A 123 5.26 -7.35 -14.73
C VAL A 123 4.07 -7.86 -13.91
N ALA A 124 3.60 -9.07 -14.23
CA ALA A 124 2.48 -9.70 -13.52
C ALA A 124 2.82 -10.06 -12.06
N PHE A 125 4.11 -10.20 -11.73
CA PHE A 125 4.60 -10.50 -10.38
C PHE A 125 5.63 -9.46 -9.97
N PRO A 126 5.21 -8.38 -9.29
CA PRO A 126 6.11 -7.35 -8.85
C PRO A 126 7.14 -7.93 -7.90
N GLN A 127 8.38 -7.49 -8.03
CA GLN A 127 9.44 -7.81 -7.10
C GLN A 127 9.59 -6.68 -6.09
N PRO A 128 10.18 -6.94 -4.91
CA PRO A 128 10.45 -5.90 -3.92
C PRO A 128 11.25 -4.70 -4.48
N CYS A 129 11.95 -4.87 -5.60
CA CYS A 129 12.82 -3.84 -6.20
C CYS A 129 12.09 -2.95 -7.20
N ASP A 130 10.84 -3.28 -7.50
CA ASP A 130 10.09 -2.57 -8.52
C ASP A 130 9.76 -1.17 -8.01
N VAL A 131 9.89 -0.21 -8.91
CA VAL A 131 9.63 1.19 -8.57
C VAL A 131 8.13 1.38 -8.49
N GLN A 132 7.65 1.67 -7.29
CA GLN A 132 6.28 2.10 -7.04
C GLN A 132 6.19 3.63 -7.15
N LEU A 133 5.22 4.11 -7.92
CA LEU A 133 4.87 5.53 -8.04
C LEU A 133 3.36 5.67 -7.78
N PRO A 134 2.90 6.85 -7.34
CA PRO A 134 1.47 7.07 -7.14
C PRO A 134 0.77 7.13 -8.50
N ALA A 135 -0.47 6.63 -8.54
CA ALA A 135 -1.38 6.84 -9.65
C ALA A 135 -2.73 7.27 -9.09
N ARG A 136 -3.23 8.45 -9.48
CA ARG A 136 -4.47 8.96 -8.91
C ARG A 136 -5.66 8.60 -9.80
N LEU A 137 -6.75 8.14 -9.19
CA LEU A 137 -8.06 8.06 -9.84
C LEU A 137 -8.91 9.25 -9.44
N VAL A 138 -9.26 10.09 -10.41
CA VAL A 138 -10.08 11.30 -10.22
C VAL A 138 -11.46 11.04 -10.78
N GLY A 139 -12.52 11.27 -9.99
CA GLY A 139 -13.90 11.08 -10.43
C GLY A 139 -14.21 11.86 -11.72
N ALA A 140 -14.74 11.16 -12.71
CA ALA A 140 -15.10 11.70 -14.03
C ALA A 140 -16.58 11.47 -14.39
N GLY A 141 -17.36 10.97 -13.43
CA GLY A 141 -18.77 10.60 -13.57
C GLY A 141 -19.11 9.41 -12.68
N THR A 142 -20.38 9.02 -12.64
CA THR A 142 -20.82 7.83 -11.90
C THR A 142 -20.07 6.58 -12.38
N GLY A 143 -19.44 5.86 -11.45
CA GLY A 143 -18.69 4.64 -11.75
C GLY A 143 -17.52 4.82 -12.71
N THR A 144 -17.02 6.04 -12.91
CA THR A 144 -15.95 6.34 -13.87
C THR A 144 -14.92 7.30 -13.27
N TRP A 145 -13.65 6.96 -13.47
CA TRP A 145 -12.50 7.73 -12.99
C TRP A 145 -11.49 7.95 -14.11
N ARG A 146 -10.89 9.14 -14.17
CA ARG A 146 -9.71 9.42 -14.98
C ARG A 146 -8.46 9.03 -14.20
N LEU A 147 -7.58 8.26 -14.84
CA LEU A 147 -6.29 7.87 -14.28
C LEU A 147 -5.23 8.92 -14.58
N GLU A 148 -4.55 9.37 -13.53
CA GLU A 148 -3.43 10.30 -13.57
C GLU A 148 -2.16 9.60 -13.06
N PRO A 149 -1.39 8.96 -13.94
CA PRO A 149 -0.10 8.38 -13.56
C PRO A 149 0.91 9.50 -13.28
N ALA A 150 1.74 9.30 -12.25
CA ALA A 150 2.87 10.18 -11.92
C ALA A 150 4.17 9.73 -12.61
N GLY A 151 5.20 10.56 -12.57
CA GLY A 151 6.55 10.20 -13.02
C GLY A 151 6.76 10.28 -14.55
N PRO A 152 7.86 9.72 -15.06
CA PRO A 152 8.24 9.87 -16.46
C PRO A 152 7.28 9.13 -17.42
N ALA A 153 7.42 9.41 -18.71
CA ALA A 153 6.82 8.55 -19.73
C ALA A 153 7.49 7.17 -19.70
N GLY A 154 6.73 6.09 -19.89
CA GLY A 154 7.26 4.76 -19.75
C GLY A 154 6.19 3.67 -19.80
N ARG A 155 6.64 2.43 -19.60
CA ARG A 155 5.76 1.26 -19.52
C ARG A 155 5.58 0.86 -18.06
N TYR A 156 4.33 0.82 -17.63
CA TYR A 156 3.93 0.63 -16.24
C TYR A 156 2.90 -0.49 -16.13
N ARG A 157 2.93 -1.17 -14.98
CA ARG A 157 1.79 -1.91 -14.47
C ARG A 157 0.97 -0.94 -13.63
N ILE A 158 -0.35 -0.95 -13.80
CA ILE A 158 -1.28 -0.20 -12.97
C ILE A 158 -2.11 -1.22 -12.20
N ASP A 159 -2.07 -1.13 -10.89
CA ASP A 159 -2.96 -1.86 -9.99
C ASP A 159 -4.12 -0.96 -9.61
N VAL A 160 -5.34 -1.49 -9.74
CA VAL A 160 -6.60 -0.81 -9.45
C VAL A 160 -7.28 -1.56 -8.33
N PHE A 161 -7.54 -0.85 -7.23
CA PHE A 161 -8.16 -1.39 -6.03
C PHE A 161 -9.52 -0.75 -5.83
N GLY A 162 -10.57 -1.56 -5.75
CA GLY A 162 -11.95 -1.13 -5.52
C GLY A 162 -12.44 -1.54 -4.14
N ARG A 163 -13.24 -0.70 -3.49
CA ARG A 163 -13.89 -0.98 -2.20
C ARG A 163 -15.36 -0.61 -2.21
N ALA A 164 -16.19 -1.50 -1.65
CA ALA A 164 -17.61 -1.28 -1.43
C ALA A 164 -17.89 -0.70 -0.02
N PRO A 165 -18.90 0.18 0.15
CA PRO A 165 -19.23 0.78 1.46
C PRO A 165 -19.68 -0.22 2.54
N GLY A 166 -20.27 -1.35 2.13
CA GLY A 166 -20.83 -2.37 3.02
C GLY A 166 -19.93 -3.59 3.24
N GLY A 167 -18.65 -3.49 2.90
CA GLY A 167 -17.74 -4.62 2.82
C GLY A 167 -17.69 -5.22 1.42
N GLY A 168 -16.50 -5.69 1.07
CA GLY A 168 -16.16 -6.15 -0.27
C GLY A 168 -15.11 -5.27 -0.93
N ASP A 169 -14.23 -5.91 -1.66
CA ASP A 169 -13.10 -5.30 -2.34
C ASP A 169 -12.77 -6.08 -3.61
N LEU A 170 -11.96 -5.47 -4.45
CA LEU A 170 -11.34 -6.16 -5.57
C LEU A 170 -9.99 -5.53 -5.91
N ALA A 171 -9.11 -6.34 -6.48
CA ALA A 171 -7.87 -5.92 -7.09
C ALA A 171 -7.82 -6.42 -8.54
N ALA A 172 -7.50 -5.51 -9.46
CA ALA A 172 -7.28 -5.79 -10.87
C ALA A 172 -6.01 -5.08 -11.34
N ALA A 173 -5.36 -5.58 -12.39
CA ALA A 173 -4.11 -5.02 -12.89
C ALA A 173 -4.05 -5.02 -14.40
N PHE A 174 -3.35 -4.04 -14.98
CA PHE A 174 -3.11 -3.96 -16.42
C PHE A 174 -1.76 -3.32 -16.73
N ALA A 175 -1.26 -3.55 -17.94
CA ALA A 175 -0.08 -2.87 -18.45
C ALA A 175 -0.49 -1.70 -19.35
N VAL A 176 0.29 -0.61 -19.32
CA VAL A 176 0.13 0.54 -20.21
C VAL A 176 1.48 1.16 -20.50
N THR A 177 1.63 1.74 -21.70
CA THR A 177 2.77 2.58 -22.05
C THR A 177 2.30 4.03 -22.22
N THR A 178 2.75 4.92 -21.35
CA THR A 178 2.46 6.36 -21.45
C THR A 178 3.53 7.05 -22.29
N THR A 179 3.13 7.97 -23.16
CA THR A 179 4.06 8.77 -23.98
C THR A 179 4.37 10.15 -23.39
N ARG A 180 3.53 10.60 -22.45
CA ARG A 180 3.69 11.87 -21.73
C ARG A 180 4.08 11.58 -20.29
N ALA A 181 5.03 12.37 -19.77
CA ALA A 181 5.33 12.35 -18.35
C ALA A 181 4.15 12.90 -17.55
N GLY A 182 3.87 12.27 -16.42
CA GLY A 182 2.95 12.76 -15.40
C GLY A 182 3.60 13.77 -14.46
N SER A 183 2.88 14.13 -13.40
CA SER A 183 3.42 14.96 -12.33
C SER A 183 4.59 14.25 -11.64
N THR A 184 5.63 14.99 -11.25
CA THR A 184 6.66 14.42 -10.37
C THR A 184 6.06 14.28 -8.97
N PRO A 185 6.01 13.06 -8.39
CA PRO A 185 5.48 12.89 -7.04
C PRO A 185 6.34 13.65 -6.04
N ALA A 186 5.70 14.28 -5.05
CA ALA A 186 6.42 14.82 -3.90
C ALA A 186 7.01 13.66 -3.10
N PRO A 187 8.19 13.83 -2.46
CA PRO A 187 8.69 12.84 -1.51
C PRO A 187 7.67 12.57 -0.42
N GLN A 188 7.54 11.30 -0.05
CA GLN A 188 6.67 10.86 1.03
C GLN A 188 7.50 10.10 2.04
N ALA A 189 7.11 10.15 3.30
CA ALA A 189 7.79 9.42 4.35
C ALA A 189 6.77 8.80 5.29
N GLY A 190 7.14 7.69 5.91
CA GLY A 190 6.36 7.04 6.93
C GLY A 190 7.25 6.44 8.00
N LEU A 191 6.70 6.35 9.22
CA LEU A 191 7.35 5.71 10.36
C LEU A 191 6.39 4.72 11.01
N GLY A 192 6.74 3.44 10.96
CA GLY A 192 6.20 2.41 11.84
C GLY A 192 6.99 2.43 13.15
N ALA A 193 6.35 2.88 14.23
CA ALA A 193 6.98 2.92 15.54
C ALA A 193 6.11 2.43 16.70
N PHE A 194 4.85 2.85 16.73
CA PHE A 194 3.90 2.45 17.76
C PHE A 194 2.57 2.12 17.12
N HIS A 195 1.88 1.16 17.69
CA HIS A 195 0.49 0.83 17.39
C HIS A 195 -0.30 0.73 18.69
N ASP A 196 -1.62 0.87 18.58
CA ASP A 196 -2.53 0.61 19.69
C ASP A 196 -2.89 -0.88 19.69
N HIS A 197 -2.51 -1.57 20.76
CA HIS A 197 -2.87 -2.96 21.02
C HIS A 197 -3.70 -3.01 22.31
N ASP A 198 -5.01 -3.21 22.15
CA ASP A 198 -5.98 -3.29 23.26
C ASP A 198 -5.99 -2.05 24.18
N GLY A 199 -5.87 -0.85 23.60
CA GLY A 199 -5.88 0.41 24.33
C GLY A 199 -4.54 0.74 24.99
N LYS A 200 -3.45 0.09 24.56
CA LYS A 200 -2.10 0.30 25.09
C LYS A 200 -1.10 0.49 23.95
N PRO A 201 -0.09 1.35 24.14
CA PRO A 201 1.01 1.45 23.20
C PRO A 201 1.77 0.13 23.13
N ASP A 202 2.04 -0.32 21.92
CA ASP A 202 2.88 -1.45 21.63
C ASP A 202 3.82 -1.10 20.46
N ASN A 203 5.01 -1.71 20.43
CA ASN A 203 5.87 -1.72 19.26
C ASN A 203 6.08 -3.17 18.84
N TYR A 204 6.21 -3.44 17.55
CA TYR A 204 6.44 -4.81 17.07
C TYR A 204 7.89 -5.30 17.31
N GLY A 205 8.58 -4.73 18.31
CA GLY A 205 10.00 -4.96 18.54
C GLY A 205 10.90 -4.32 17.47
N THR A 206 10.37 -3.49 16.59
CA THR A 206 11.10 -2.87 15.48
C THR A 206 10.67 -1.42 15.27
N PHE A 207 11.55 -0.65 14.65
CA PHE A 207 11.26 0.64 14.03
C PHE A 207 11.53 0.55 12.53
N GLU A 208 10.56 1.00 11.73
CA GLU A 208 10.68 1.04 10.28
C GLU A 208 10.42 2.46 9.81
N PHE A 209 11.45 3.09 9.25
CA PHE A 209 11.36 4.43 8.68
C PHE A 209 11.65 4.37 7.19
N TRP A 210 10.84 5.06 6.39
CA TRP A 210 11.04 5.09 4.95
C TRP A 210 10.80 6.46 4.36
N ILE A 211 11.47 6.68 3.23
CA ILE A 211 11.23 7.81 2.36
C ILE A 211 11.10 7.28 0.93
N ASP A 212 9.98 7.60 0.30
CA ASP A 212 9.66 7.27 -1.08
C ASP A 212 9.66 8.51 -1.96
N HIS A 213 9.70 8.26 -3.27
CA HIS A 213 9.55 9.29 -4.30
C HIS A 213 10.59 10.42 -4.25
N LEU A 214 11.79 10.14 -3.71
CA LEU A 214 12.93 11.04 -3.84
C LEU A 214 13.30 11.19 -5.31
N ARG A 215 13.69 12.41 -5.69
CA ARG A 215 14.13 12.71 -7.06
C ARG A 215 15.31 11.85 -7.48
N THR A 216 16.21 11.58 -6.54
CA THR A 216 17.40 10.74 -6.69
C THR A 216 17.53 9.81 -5.50
N THR A 217 17.98 8.57 -5.72
CA THR A 217 18.35 7.68 -4.62
C THR A 217 19.61 8.21 -3.94
N PRO A 218 19.60 8.46 -2.63
CA PRO A 218 20.77 8.94 -1.91
C PRO A 218 21.85 7.86 -1.87
N ARG A 219 23.10 8.29 -2.06
CA ARG A 219 24.28 7.42 -1.94
C ARG A 219 24.56 7.14 -0.47
N GLU A 220 24.53 8.19 0.33
CA GLU A 220 24.72 8.14 1.78
C GLU A 220 23.42 8.53 2.47
N ALA A 221 23.02 7.73 3.46
CA ALA A 221 21.81 7.99 4.23
C ALA A 221 21.97 7.47 5.66
N ALA A 222 21.63 8.30 6.63
CA ALA A 222 21.59 7.95 8.05
C ALA A 222 20.33 8.54 8.68
N ALA A 223 19.76 7.85 9.67
CA ALA A 223 18.62 8.36 10.42
C ALA A 223 18.77 8.04 11.91
N THR A 224 18.29 8.96 12.74
CA THR A 224 18.20 8.80 14.19
C THR A 224 16.78 9.12 14.63
N LEU A 225 16.17 8.20 15.36
CA LEU A 225 14.86 8.35 15.97
C LEU A 225 15.02 8.77 17.42
N THR A 226 14.36 9.84 17.83
CA THR A 226 14.25 10.23 19.23
C THR A 226 12.81 10.17 19.69
N ILE A 227 12.58 9.52 20.82
CA ILE A 227 11.26 9.40 21.44
C ILE A 227 11.31 10.06 22.81
N THR A 228 10.38 10.98 23.04
CA THR A 228 10.17 11.66 24.32
C THR A 228 8.78 11.33 24.83
N GLY A 229 8.70 10.70 26.00
CA GLY A 229 7.45 10.45 26.71
C GLY A 229 7.45 11.13 28.07
N ARG A 230 6.48 10.78 28.92
CA ARG A 230 6.34 11.40 30.24
C ARG A 230 7.53 11.17 31.18
N ASN A 231 8.18 10.01 31.07
CA ASN A 231 9.18 9.58 32.04
C ASN A 231 10.62 9.78 31.55
N GLY A 232 10.81 10.13 30.29
CA GLY A 232 12.16 10.25 29.74
C GLY A 232 12.21 10.47 28.23
N ARG A 233 13.45 10.54 27.75
CA ARG A 233 13.83 10.69 26.36
C ARG A 233 14.86 9.62 26.04
N THR A 234 14.72 8.98 24.89
CA THR A 234 15.66 7.98 24.37
C THR A 234 15.85 8.18 22.87
N SER A 235 17.00 7.77 22.35
CA SER A 235 17.32 7.86 20.93
C SER A 235 17.84 6.52 20.40
N TYR A 236 17.55 6.25 19.15
CA TYR A 236 17.91 5.03 18.43
C TYR A 236 18.48 5.40 17.07
N ASP A 237 19.65 4.86 16.74
CA ASP A 237 20.13 4.90 15.37
C ASP A 237 19.30 3.94 14.53
N LEU A 238 18.86 4.41 13.36
CA LEU A 238 18.14 3.62 12.38
C LEU A 238 19.11 3.34 11.23
N PRO A 239 19.82 2.19 11.23
CA PRO A 239 20.69 1.85 10.12
C PRO A 239 19.86 1.70 8.83
N ARG A 240 20.47 2.11 7.71
CA ARG A 240 19.88 1.90 6.39
C ARG A 240 19.68 0.39 6.18
N ALA A 241 18.48 -0.01 5.78
CA ALA A 241 18.19 -1.40 5.48
C ALA A 241 19.14 -1.90 4.39
N GLY A 242 19.76 -3.06 4.65
CA GLY A 242 20.85 -3.63 3.87
C GLY A 242 20.42 -4.30 2.57
N ASP A 243 19.16 -4.14 2.15
CA ASP A 243 18.60 -4.94 1.07
C ASP A 243 19.34 -4.71 -0.25
N ASP A 244 19.67 -5.80 -0.95
CA ASP A 244 20.30 -5.86 -2.28
C ASP A 244 19.49 -5.13 -3.38
N CYS A 245 18.34 -4.61 -2.98
CA CYS A 245 17.20 -4.27 -3.79
C CYS A 245 16.73 -2.87 -3.40
N ARG A 246 17.18 -1.86 -4.15
CA ARG A 246 16.92 -0.45 -3.85
C ARG A 246 16.20 0.21 -5.02
N PRO A 247 14.86 0.29 -5.00
CA PRO A 247 14.13 1.03 -6.01
C PRO A 247 14.65 2.47 -6.12
N LYS A 248 14.65 3.00 -7.33
CA LYS A 248 15.07 4.38 -7.56
C LYS A 248 14.16 5.34 -6.78
N GLY A 249 14.77 6.30 -6.08
CA GLY A 249 14.04 7.31 -5.32
C GLY A 249 13.52 6.83 -3.96
N GLN A 250 14.04 5.73 -3.42
CA GLN A 250 13.65 5.23 -2.10
C GLN A 250 14.83 5.05 -1.16
N VAL A 251 14.56 5.20 0.13
CA VAL A 251 15.46 4.77 1.22
C VAL A 251 14.62 4.21 2.37
N ARG A 252 15.10 3.10 2.94
CA ARG A 252 14.48 2.40 4.07
C ARG A 252 15.51 2.31 5.19
N PHE A 253 15.04 2.43 6.43
CA PHE A 253 15.82 2.28 7.64
C PHE A 253 15.07 1.34 8.58
N HIS A 254 15.81 0.51 9.29
CA HIS A 254 15.25 -0.51 10.15
C HIS A 254 16.10 -0.65 11.42
N ALA A 255 15.46 -0.77 12.58
CA ALA A 255 16.14 -1.12 13.83
C ALA A 255 15.30 -2.10 14.64
N GLU A 256 15.92 -3.15 15.15
CA GLU A 256 15.32 -4.03 16.15
C GLU A 256 15.46 -3.40 17.54
N VAL A 257 14.33 -3.16 18.20
CA VAL A 257 14.28 -2.53 19.53
C VAL A 257 13.19 -3.19 20.38
N PRO A 258 13.56 -3.97 21.42
CA PRO A 258 12.58 -4.63 22.28
C PRO A 258 11.58 -3.67 22.91
N ASN A 259 10.31 -4.04 22.93
CA ASN A 259 9.20 -3.19 23.36
C ASN A 259 9.35 -2.68 24.79
N GLU A 260 9.66 -3.58 25.70
CA GLU A 260 9.85 -3.29 27.11
C GLU A 260 10.97 -2.28 27.36
N LYS A 261 11.98 -2.27 26.48
CA LYS A 261 13.09 -1.32 26.54
C LYS A 261 12.64 0.08 26.12
N VAL A 262 11.84 0.19 25.07
CA VAL A 262 11.30 1.49 24.60
C VAL A 262 10.34 2.05 25.65
N LEU A 263 9.28 1.32 25.97
CA LEU A 263 8.22 1.80 26.87
C LEU A 263 8.75 2.03 28.29
N GLY A 264 9.69 1.19 28.75
CA GLY A 264 10.37 1.40 30.04
C GLY A 264 11.16 2.71 30.10
N ALA A 265 11.77 3.14 28.99
CA ALA A 265 12.59 4.34 28.92
C ALA A 265 11.75 5.63 28.81
N VAL A 266 10.66 5.62 28.06
CA VAL A 266 9.85 6.84 27.78
C VAL A 266 8.62 6.96 28.67
N GLY A 267 8.18 5.87 29.29
CA GLY A 267 7.01 5.84 30.15
C GLY A 267 5.71 5.76 29.36
N ARG A 268 4.74 6.60 29.73
CA ARG A 268 3.40 6.62 29.11
C ARG A 268 3.30 7.68 28.03
N GLU A 269 2.40 7.42 27.09
CA GLU A 269 1.97 8.33 26.03
C GLU A 269 1.33 9.62 26.61
N PRO A 270 1.24 10.72 25.82
CA PRO A 270 1.65 10.86 24.42
C PRO A 270 3.17 10.81 24.21
N TYR A 271 3.60 10.27 23.07
CA TYR A 271 5.01 10.25 22.67
C TYR A 271 5.28 11.31 21.62
N THR A 272 6.17 12.25 21.91
CA THR A 272 6.75 13.12 20.89
C THR A 272 7.91 12.39 20.23
N ILE A 273 7.85 12.28 18.91
CA ILE A 273 8.77 11.49 18.11
C ILE A 273 9.43 12.41 17.11
N GLU A 274 10.76 12.49 17.15
CA GLU A 274 11.57 13.25 16.21
C GLU A 274 12.41 12.28 15.37
N VAL A 275 12.43 12.48 14.06
CA VAL A 275 13.33 11.78 13.14
C VAL A 275 14.27 12.79 12.53
N GLU A 276 15.56 12.64 12.81
CA GLU A 276 16.61 13.33 12.08
C GLU A 276 17.11 12.40 10.98
N VAL A 277 17.09 12.85 9.73
CA VAL A 277 17.62 12.10 8.58
C VAL A 277 18.64 12.95 7.85
N GLU A 278 19.77 12.35 7.50
CA GLU A 278 20.79 12.94 6.65
C GLU A 278 20.83 12.19 5.32
N LEU A 279 20.64 12.91 4.21
CA LEU A 279 20.64 12.39 2.85
C LEU A 279 21.73 13.11 2.06
N ASP A 280 22.77 12.38 1.64
CA ASP A 280 23.94 12.93 0.92
C ASP A 280 24.50 14.21 1.57
N GLY A 281 24.65 14.21 2.90
CA GLY A 281 25.18 15.33 3.69
C GLY A 281 24.19 16.45 4.01
N LYS A 282 22.92 16.34 3.58
CA LYS A 282 21.86 17.30 3.89
C LYS A 282 20.96 16.76 5.00
N ARG A 283 20.86 17.51 6.11
CA ARG A 283 20.02 17.17 7.26
C ARG A 283 18.58 17.66 7.11
N HIS A 284 17.64 16.81 7.51
CA HIS A 284 16.22 17.08 7.60
C HIS A 284 15.70 16.56 8.95
N THR A 285 14.76 17.28 9.56
CA THR A 285 14.13 16.85 10.81
C THR A 285 12.62 16.83 10.64
N ALA A 286 11.96 15.79 11.15
CA ALA A 286 10.52 15.72 11.25
C ALA A 286 10.10 15.45 12.70
N SER A 287 8.93 15.96 13.09
CA SER A 287 8.34 15.75 14.41
C SER A 287 6.91 15.26 14.27
N MET A 288 6.52 14.31 15.12
CA MET A 288 5.18 13.72 15.20
C MET A 288 4.81 13.46 16.66
N VAL A 289 3.54 13.23 16.94
CA VAL A 289 3.03 12.86 18.27
C VAL A 289 2.12 11.65 18.15
N TRP A 290 2.48 10.54 18.77
CA TRP A 290 1.62 9.36 18.88
C TRP A 290 0.72 9.45 20.13
N PRO A 291 -0.57 9.06 20.07
CA PRO A 291 -1.29 8.50 18.92
C PRO A 291 -1.91 9.54 17.97
N ARG A 292 -1.82 10.84 18.29
CA ARG A 292 -2.51 11.90 17.55
C ARG A 292 -2.24 11.89 16.04
N ASP A 293 -0.99 11.66 15.65
CA ASP A 293 -0.51 11.76 14.27
C ASP A 293 -0.42 10.38 13.58
N ALA A 294 -0.94 9.31 14.21
CA ALA A 294 -1.02 7.98 13.61
C ALA A 294 -2.08 7.98 12.50
N SER A 295 -1.76 7.36 11.37
CA SER A 295 -2.69 7.28 10.24
C SER A 295 -3.93 6.46 10.62
N THR A 296 -5.11 7.00 10.28
CA THR A 296 -6.38 6.26 10.36
C THR A 296 -6.67 5.49 9.07
N ASP A 297 -5.79 5.59 8.07
CA ASP A 297 -5.90 4.80 6.85
C ASP A 297 -5.62 3.33 7.19
N PRO A 298 -6.58 2.41 6.98
CA PRO A 298 -6.38 0.99 7.25
C PRO A 298 -5.19 0.41 6.46
N ASP A 299 -4.85 0.99 5.30
CA ASP A 299 -3.74 0.52 4.46
C ASP A 299 -2.38 1.01 4.95
N ALA A 300 -2.37 2.08 5.77
CA ALA A 300 -1.13 2.62 6.32
C ALA A 300 -0.66 1.89 7.59
N GLY A 301 -1.43 0.92 8.09
CA GLY A 301 -1.06 0.12 9.27
C GLY A 301 -0.77 0.94 10.53
N GLY A 302 -1.40 2.12 10.67
CA GLY A 302 -1.15 3.04 11.77
C GLY A 302 0.18 3.81 11.69
N ALA A 303 0.85 3.80 10.54
CA ALA A 303 2.09 4.55 10.34
C ALA A 303 1.91 6.04 10.65
N LEU A 304 2.94 6.63 11.25
CA LEU A 304 3.03 8.07 11.45
C LEU A 304 3.50 8.74 10.15
N THR A 305 2.98 9.91 9.83
CA THR A 305 3.37 10.69 8.63
C THR A 305 4.28 11.85 9.04
N PRO A 306 5.61 11.74 8.90
CA PRO A 306 6.54 12.78 9.31
C PRO A 306 6.47 13.99 8.37
N VAL A 307 6.43 15.20 8.95
CA VAL A 307 6.51 16.45 8.21
C VAL A 307 7.90 17.06 8.39
N PHE A 308 8.68 17.12 7.32
CA PHE A 308 10.08 17.53 7.36
C PHE A 308 10.30 19.05 7.25
N ALA A 309 11.23 19.56 8.05
CA ALA A 309 11.82 20.88 7.96
C ALA A 309 13.36 20.78 7.91
N PRO A 310 14.03 21.28 6.85
CA PRO A 310 13.44 21.70 5.58
C PRO A 310 12.76 20.53 4.85
N ALA A 311 11.86 20.84 3.92
CA ALA A 311 11.20 19.82 3.11
C ALA A 311 12.22 18.96 2.33
N LEU A 312 11.87 17.68 2.15
CA LEU A 312 12.62 16.73 1.33
C LEU A 312 12.58 17.17 -0.15
N SER A 313 13.63 16.84 -0.90
CA SER A 313 13.83 17.29 -2.30
C SER A 313 14.32 16.18 -3.21
#